data_AF-A0A699XIR4-F1
#
_entry.id   AF-A0A699XIR4-F1
#
_cell.length_a   1.000
_cell.length_b   1.000
_cell.length_c   1.000
_cell.angle_alpha   90.00
_cell.angle_beta   90.00
_cell.angle_gamma   90.00
#
_symmetry.space_group_name_H-M   'P 1'
#
loop_
_entity.id
_entity.type
_entity.pdbx_description
1 polymer ?
#
loop_
_entity_poly.entity_id
_entity_poly.type
_entity_poly.pdbx_seq_one_letter_code
_entity_poly.pdbx_strand_id
1 'polypeptide(L)'
;VGVFATRATHRPNGMGQSVVKLEKVEAGRLWLSGIDLLDGTPVLDIKPYVPYADVVADASNHMAAAAPALIPVQWADAALVQAREHALRL
;
A
#
# COMPACT_ATOMS: atom_id res chain seq x y z
N VAL A 1 19.93 3.63 -11.27
CA VAL A 1 19.11 4.86 -11.40
C VAL A 1 19.32 5.74 -10.18
N GLY A 2 19.35 7.06 -10.33
CA GLY A 2 19.51 7.98 -9.19
C GLY A 2 18.27 8.00 -8.29
N VAL A 3 18.42 8.36 -7.00
CA VAL A 3 17.34 8.25 -5.99
C VAL A 3 16.04 8.96 -6.39
N PHE A 4 16.12 10.13 -7.04
CA PHE A 4 14.95 10.89 -7.47
C PHE A 4 14.18 10.28 -8.66
N ALA A 5 14.80 9.34 -9.39
CA ALA A 5 14.15 8.56 -10.43
C ALA A 5 13.56 7.24 -9.88
N THR A 6 13.45 7.10 -8.55
CA THR A 6 13.00 5.87 -7.88
C THR A 6 12.04 6.17 -6.72
N ARG A 7 11.47 5.10 -6.15
CA ARG A 7 10.76 5.10 -4.86
C ARG A 7 11.59 4.54 -3.71
N ALA A 8 12.93 4.63 -3.77
CA ALA A 8 13.79 4.11 -2.70
C ALA A 8 13.53 4.83 -1.36
N THR A 9 13.57 4.08 -0.26
CA THR A 9 13.42 4.59 1.10
C THR A 9 14.67 5.32 1.61
N HIS A 10 15.85 4.99 1.08
CA HIS A 10 17.09 5.71 1.33
C HIS A 10 17.13 7.01 0.51
N ARG A 11 16.63 8.11 1.09
CA ARG A 11 16.51 9.43 0.46
C ARG A 11 16.82 10.55 1.46
N PRO A 12 17.23 11.75 1.02
CA PRO A 12 17.54 12.87 1.92
C PRO A 12 16.41 13.21 2.90
N ASN A 13 15.17 13.17 2.40
CA ASN A 13 13.96 13.26 3.21
C ASN A 13 13.19 11.93 3.09
N GLY A 14 13.14 11.18 4.19
CA GLY A 14 12.53 9.84 4.31
C GLY A 14 11.01 9.84 4.32
N MET A 15 10.37 10.60 3.42
CA MET A 15 8.91 10.68 3.29
C MET A 15 8.43 9.76 2.17
N GLY A 16 7.51 8.86 2.51
CA GLY A 16 6.74 8.04 1.56
C GLY A 16 5.35 8.61 1.34
N GLN A 17 4.73 8.24 0.20
CA GLN A 17 3.35 8.59 -0.11
C GLN A 17 2.61 7.36 -0.62
N SER A 18 1.47 7.08 0.00
CA SER A 18 0.60 5.95 -0.31
C SER A 18 -0.78 6.48 -0.66
N VAL A 19 -1.30 6.08 -1.83
CA VAL A 19 -2.72 6.27 -2.17
C VAL A 19 -3.44 5.00 -1.73
N VAL A 20 -4.38 5.15 -0.81
CA VAL A 20 -5.00 4.04 -0.09
C VAL A 20 -6.51 4.11 -0.22
N LYS A 21 -7.19 2.98 -0.09
CA LYS A 21 -8.65 2.94 -0.07
C LYS A 21 -9.13 3.13 1.37
N LEU A 22 -9.99 4.13 1.59
CA LEU A 22 -10.68 4.34 2.86
C LEU A 22 -11.91 3.42 2.92
N GLU A 23 -11.91 2.49 3.87
CA GLU A 23 -13.02 1.55 4.08
C GLU A 23 -14.02 2.09 5.11
N LYS A 24 -13.53 2.70 6.20
CA LYS A 24 -14.36 3.20 7.30
C LYS A 24 -13.65 4.31 8.08
N VAL A 25 -14.44 5.23 8.61
CA VAL A 25 -14.00 6.24 9.58
C VAL A 25 -14.60 5.92 10.94
N GLU A 26 -13.77 5.95 11.98
CA GLU A 26 -14.17 5.87 13.38
C GLU A 26 -13.52 7.00 14.18
N ALA A 27 -14.02 7.28 15.38
CA ALA A 27 -13.44 8.30 16.23
C ALA A 27 -11.95 8.00 16.52
N GLY A 28 -11.06 8.84 16.02
CA GLY A 28 -9.61 8.69 16.18
C GLY A 28 -8.97 7.58 15.32
N ARG A 29 -9.69 6.98 14.36
CA ARG A 29 -9.15 5.89 13.52
C ARG A 29 -9.70 5.88 12.10
N LEU A 30 -8.84 5.60 11.13
CA LEU A 30 -9.20 5.30 9.75
C LEU A 30 -8.90 3.84 9.45
N TRP A 31 -9.86 3.15 8.84
CA TRP A 31 -9.69 1.78 8.36
C TRP A 31 -9.36 1.84 6.88
N LEU A 32 -8.18 1.33 6.52
CA LEU A 32 -7.59 1.48 5.20
C LEU A 32 -7.27 0.11 4.59
N SER A 33 -7.33 0.01 3.28
CA SER A 33 -6.83 -1.14 2.52
C SER A 33 -5.86 -0.69 1.41
N GLY A 34 -5.00 -1.62 0.98
CA GLY A 34 -3.96 -1.33 -0.02
C GLY A 34 -2.80 -0.48 0.50
N ILE A 35 -2.49 -0.56 1.80
CA ILE A 35 -1.34 0.14 2.40
C ILE A 35 -0.04 -0.61 2.13
N ASP A 36 1.06 0.13 2.04
CA ASP A 36 2.44 -0.37 1.92
C ASP A 36 3.32 0.04 3.12
N LEU A 37 2.69 0.30 4.26
CA LEU A 37 3.32 0.76 5.50
C LEU A 37 3.59 -0.41 6.45
N LEU A 38 4.71 -0.35 7.18
CA LEU A 38 4.95 -1.25 8.32
C LEU A 38 4.14 -0.79 9.54
N ASP A 39 3.83 -1.72 10.42
CA ASP A 39 3.20 -1.38 11.70
C ASP A 39 4.04 -0.36 12.50
N GLY A 40 3.37 0.60 13.13
CA GLY A 40 4.01 1.71 13.83
C GLY A 40 4.66 2.78 12.93
N THR A 41 4.52 2.72 11.61
CA THR A 41 5.04 3.78 10.72
C THR A 41 4.38 5.14 11.06
N PRO A 42 5.15 6.20 11.38
CA PRO A 42 4.58 7.50 11.70
C PRO A 42 3.85 8.14 10.52
N VAL A 43 2.63 8.62 10.77
CA VAL A 43 1.84 9.37 9.78
C VAL A 43 2.10 10.86 9.95
N LEU A 44 2.56 11.51 8.88
CA LEU A 44 2.87 12.95 8.88
C LEU A 44 1.69 13.81 8.42
N ASP A 45 0.86 13.29 7.52
CA ASP A 45 -0.21 14.04 6.87
C ASP A 45 -1.27 13.11 6.27
N ILE A 46 -2.50 13.59 6.13
CA ILE A 46 -3.63 12.87 5.52
C ILE A 46 -4.41 13.85 4.64
N LYS A 47 -4.62 13.50 3.37
CA LYS A 47 -5.37 14.31 2.41
C LYS A 47 -6.36 13.45 1.60
N PRO A 48 -7.51 14.00 1.19
CA PRO A 48 -8.38 13.32 0.25
C PRO A 48 -7.68 13.18 -1.10
N TYR A 49 -7.85 12.03 -1.74
CA TYR A 49 -7.49 11.85 -3.14
C TYR A 49 -8.53 12.57 -4.01
N VAL A 50 -8.07 13.46 -4.88
CA VAL A 50 -8.87 14.31 -5.74
C VAL A 50 -8.56 13.97 -7.19
N PRO A 51 -9.38 13.13 -7.86
CA PRO A 51 -9.03 12.56 -9.16
C PRO A 51 -8.65 13.58 -10.24
N TYR A 52 -9.32 14.73 -10.31
CA TYR A 52 -9.00 15.74 -11.32
C TYR A 52 -7.62 16.40 -11.13
N ALA A 53 -7.08 16.36 -9.91
CA ALA A 53 -5.81 16.98 -9.55
C ALA A 53 -4.68 15.96 -9.43
N ASP A 54 -4.98 14.75 -8.97
CA ASP A 54 -3.98 13.74 -8.61
C ASP A 54 -3.74 12.70 -9.73
N VAL A 55 -4.70 12.48 -10.63
CA VAL A 55 -4.54 11.54 -11.75
C VAL A 55 -3.67 12.15 -12.84
N VAL A 56 -2.65 11.41 -13.26
CA VAL A 56 -1.90 11.65 -14.50
C VAL A 56 -2.17 10.48 -15.45
N ALA A 57 -3.19 10.63 -16.31
CA ALA A 57 -3.74 9.53 -17.09
C ALA A 57 -2.77 8.96 -18.14
N ASP A 58 -1.82 9.77 -18.58
CA ASP A 58 -0.79 9.46 -19.58
C ASP A 58 0.56 9.06 -18.96
N ALA A 59 0.63 8.89 -17.63
CA ALA A 59 1.85 8.44 -16.96
C ALA A 59 2.29 7.05 -17.47
N SER A 60 3.61 6.85 -17.59
CA SER A 60 4.20 5.60 -18.09
C SER A 60 5.44 5.19 -17.28
N ASN A 61 5.70 3.88 -17.25
CA ASN A 61 6.87 3.30 -16.58
C ASN A 61 7.33 2.05 -17.35
N HIS A 62 8.52 2.09 -17.96
CA HIS A 62 9.03 0.97 -18.74
C HIS A 62 9.70 -0.14 -17.90
N MET A 63 9.98 0.11 -16.61
CA MET A 63 10.55 -0.90 -15.71
C MET A 63 9.48 -1.80 -15.08
N ALA A 64 8.32 -1.23 -14.75
CA ALA A 64 7.19 -1.91 -14.12
C ALA A 64 5.88 -1.48 -14.79
N ALA A 65 5.76 -1.73 -16.09
CA ALA A 65 4.65 -1.26 -16.92
C ALA A 65 3.31 -1.94 -16.58
N ALA A 66 3.34 -3.11 -15.95
CA ALA A 66 2.16 -3.89 -15.58
C ALA A 66 2.40 -4.62 -14.26
N ALA A 67 1.31 -5.01 -13.61
CA ALA A 67 1.36 -5.92 -12.47
C ALA A 67 1.98 -7.27 -12.90
N PRO A 68 2.76 -7.93 -12.02
CA PRO A 68 3.28 -9.25 -12.31
C PRO A 68 2.14 -10.28 -12.44
N ALA A 69 2.40 -11.36 -13.17
CA ALA A 69 1.47 -12.49 -13.23
C ALA A 69 1.26 -13.06 -11.82
N LEU A 70 0.00 -13.30 -11.46
CA LEU A 70 -0.34 -13.88 -10.17
C LEU A 70 0.11 -15.34 -10.11
N ILE A 71 0.73 -15.72 -8.99
CA ILE A 71 1.16 -17.08 -8.72
C ILE A 71 0.07 -17.77 -7.89
N PRO A 72 -0.40 -18.96 -8.28
CA PRO A 72 -1.37 -19.71 -7.47
C PRO A 72 -0.79 -20.04 -6.09
N VAL A 73 -1.55 -19.72 -5.04
CA VAL A 73 -1.22 -20.10 -3.66
C VAL A 73 -2.00 -21.36 -3.30
N GLN A 74 -1.29 -22.43 -2.94
CA GLN A 74 -1.88 -23.65 -2.40
C GLN A 74 -1.64 -23.70 -0.89
N TRP A 75 -2.67 -24.07 -0.15
CA TRP A 75 -2.60 -24.21 1.30
C TRP A 75 -2.69 -25.68 1.67
N ALA A 76 -1.88 -26.10 2.65
CA ALA A 76 -2.23 -27.30 3.41
C ALA A 76 -3.45 -26.98 4.29
N ASP A 77 -4.33 -27.96 4.51
CA ASP A 77 -5.58 -27.76 5.27
C ASP A 77 -5.33 -27.12 6.64
N ALA A 78 -4.34 -27.61 7.38
CA ALA A 78 -3.96 -27.07 8.68
C ALA A 78 -3.49 -25.61 8.60
N ALA A 79 -2.77 -25.23 7.55
CA ALA A 79 -2.27 -23.87 7.36
C ALA A 79 -3.41 -22.90 7.05
N LEU A 80 -4.41 -23.33 6.26
CA LEU A 80 -5.58 -22.50 5.95
C LEU A 80 -6.42 -22.22 7.21
N VAL A 81 -6.61 -23.22 8.06
CA VAL A 81 -7.32 -23.07 9.35
C VAL A 81 -6.57 -22.06 10.24
N GLN A 82 -5.28 -22.27 10.43
CA GLN A 82 -4.45 -21.37 11.25
C GLN A 82 -4.45 -19.93 10.74
N ALA A 83 -4.37 -19.72 9.42
CA ALA A 83 -4.39 -18.39 8.82
C ALA A 83 -5.72 -17.66 9.10
N ARG A 84 -6.86 -18.35 8.98
CA ARG A 84 -8.19 -17.80 9.29
C ARG A 84 -8.33 -17.41 10.76
N GLU A 85 -7.81 -18.22 11.67
CA GLU A 85 -7.82 -17.91 13.10
C GLU A 85 -6.95 -16.71 13.45
N HIS A 86 -5.78 -16.57 12.82
CA HIS A 86 -4.90 -15.42 13.03
C HIS A 86 -5.49 -14.12 12.46
N ALA A 87 -6.18 -14.19 11.32
CA ALA A 87 -6.80 -13.04 10.69
C ALA A 87 -7.86 -12.36 11.57
N LEU A 88 -8.47 -13.08 12.52
CA LEU A 88 -9.45 -12.53 13.46
C LEU A 88 -8.82 -11.73 14.62
N ARG A 89 -7.50 -11.78 14.79
CA ARG A 89 -6.79 -11.06 15.85
C ARG A 89 -6.31 -9.66 15.44
N LEU A 90 -6.36 -9.36 14.14
CA LEU A 90 -5.97 -8.09 13.52
C LEU A 90 -7.22 -7.23 13.31
#